data_AF-A0A7X8WSB1-F1
#
_entry.id   AF-A0A7X8WSB1-F1
#
_cell.length_a   1.000
_cell.length_b   1.000
_cell.length_c   1.000
_cell.angle_alpha   90.00
_cell.angle_beta   90.00
_cell.angle_gamma   90.00
#
_symmetry.space_group_name_H-M   'P 1'
#
loop_
_entity.id
_entity.type
_entity.pdbx_description
1 polymer ?
#
loop_
_entity_poly.entity_id
_entity_poly.type
_entity_poly.pdbx_seq_one_letter_code
_entity_poly.pdbx_strand_id
1 'polypeptide(L)' 'QFAVQGPIMLSAGADLGVDPEITIMAVSYGDQWTNMIQPFWAIPLLAIAGLKMRDILGYTTIVLIASGLVFAATLLLVSL' A
#
# COMPACT_ATOMS: atom_id res chain seq x y z
N GLN A 1 -9.35 1.11 8.73
CA GLN A 1 -9.40 1.76 7.39
C GLN A 1 -10.44 1.07 6.52
N PHE A 2 -10.24 -0.22 6.17
CA PHE A 2 -11.14 -0.96 5.29
C PHE A 2 -12.61 -0.99 5.75
N ALA A 3 -12.90 -1.23 7.04
CA ALA A 3 -14.28 -1.28 7.54
C ALA A 3 -15.10 0.00 7.28
N VAL A 4 -14.42 1.14 7.10
CA VAL A 4 -15.06 2.44 6.83
C VAL A 4 -14.96 2.80 5.34
N GLN A 5 -13.76 2.70 4.74
CA GLN A 5 -13.53 3.12 3.36
C GLN A 5 -13.93 2.07 2.32
N GLY A 6 -13.88 0.78 2.68
CA GLY A 6 -14.16 -0.34 1.80
C GLY A 6 -15.57 -0.30 1.20
N PRO A 7 -16.64 -0.15 2.02
CA PRO A 7 -18.01 -0.04 1.50
C PRO A 7 -18.19 1.15 0.54
N ILE A 8 -17.59 2.30 0.85
CA ILE A 8 -17.67 3.51 0.02
C ILE A 8 -17.01 3.28 -1.34
N MET A 9 -15.81 2.68 -1.34
CA MET A 9 -15.08 2.40 -2.57
C MET A 9 -15.74 1.31 -3.40
N LEU A 10 -16.30 0.27 -2.77
CA LEU A 10 -17.07 -0.77 -3.44
C LEU A 10 -18.31 -0.22 -4.15
N SER A 11 -19.05 0.69 -3.50
CA SER A 11 -20.19 1.36 -4.13
C SER A 11 -19.74 2.20 -5.34
N ALA A 12 -18.66 2.97 -5.20
CA ALA A 12 -18.12 3.78 -6.31
C ALA A 12 -17.60 2.91 -7.47
N GLY A 13 -16.96 1.77 -7.17
CA GLY A 13 -16.53 0.80 -8.18
C GLY A 13 -17.71 0.19 -8.92
N ALA A 14 -18.78 -0.17 -8.21
CA ALA A 14 -20.02 -0.70 -8.80
C ALA A 14 -20.68 0.32 -9.75
N ASP A 15 -20.73 1.60 -9.37
CA ASP A 15 -21.26 2.68 -10.22
C ASP A 15 -20.45 2.87 -11.52
N LEU A 16 -19.16 2.50 -11.50
CA LEU A 16 -18.25 2.56 -12.65
C LEU A 16 -18.17 1.23 -13.43
N GLY A 17 -18.91 0.19 -13.00
CA GLY A 17 -18.88 -1.14 -13.61
C GLY A 17 -17.57 -1.91 -13.37
N VAL A 18 -16.82 -1.56 -12.32
CA VAL A 18 -15.58 -2.24 -11.94
C VAL A 18 -15.89 -3.43 -11.03
N ASP A 19 -15.26 -4.57 -11.32
CA ASP A 19 -15.40 -5.77 -10.52
C ASP A 19 -15.00 -5.53 -9.04
N PRO A 20 -15.78 -6.06 -8.07
CA PRO A 20 -15.56 -5.82 -6.65
C PRO A 20 -14.18 -6.32 -6.17
N GLU A 21 -13.65 -7.39 -6.76
CA GLU A 21 -12.33 -7.93 -6.43
C GLU A 21 -11.23 -6.91 -6.73
N ILE A 22 -11.31 -6.24 -7.88
CA ILE A 22 -10.34 -5.21 -8.30
C ILE A 22 -10.39 -4.02 -7.34
N THR A 23 -11.60 -3.58 -6.99
CA THR A 23 -11.82 -2.47 -6.06
C THR A 23 -11.28 -2.80 -4.66
N ILE A 24 -11.54 -4.00 -4.15
CA ILE A 24 -11.03 -4.47 -2.85
C ILE A 24 -9.50 -4.54 -2.87
N MET A 25 -8.91 -5.07 -3.94
CA MET A 25 -7.45 -5.12 -4.10
C MET A 25 -6.85 -3.71 -4.10
N ALA A 26 -7.41 -2.78 -4.88
CA ALA A 26 -6.90 -1.41 -4.97
C ALA A 26 -6.87 -0.72 -3.60
N VAL A 27 -7.93 -0.83 -2.81
CA VAL A 27 -8.00 -0.27 -1.44
C VAL A 27 -6.98 -0.96 -0.52
N SER A 28 -6.91 -2.29 -0.56
CA SER A 28 -6.07 -3.08 0.35
C SER A 28 -4.58 -2.89 0.09
N TYR A 29 -4.17 -2.83 -1.18
CA TYR A 29 -2.78 -2.57 -1.57
C TYR A 29 -2.40 -1.11 -1.40
N GLY A 30 -3.32 -0.16 -1.65
CA GLY A 30 -3.08 1.27 -1.41
C GLY A 30 -2.79 1.59 0.06
N ASP A 31 -3.56 0.99 0.98
CA ASP A 31 -3.33 1.12 2.43
C ASP A 31 -1.96 0.56 2.84
N GLN A 32 -1.62 -0.66 2.39
CA GLN A 32 -0.34 -1.28 2.69
C GLN A 32 0.85 -0.54 2.07
N TRP A 33 0.69 0.02 0.87
CA TRP A 33 1.77 0.65 0.12
C TRP A 33 2.34 1.86 0.86
N THR A 34 1.49 2.77 1.30
CA THR A 34 1.94 3.98 2.02
C THR A 34 2.53 3.64 3.38
N ASN A 35 2.09 2.55 4.01
CA ASN A 35 2.68 2.06 5.27
C ASN A 35 4.13 1.56 5.12
N MET A 36 4.64 1.36 3.89
CA MET A 36 6.03 0.95 3.69
C MET A 36 7.06 2.06 3.95
N ILE A 37 6.70 3.35 3.80
CA ILE A 37 7.67 4.45 4.03
C ILE A 37 7.98 4.64 5.51
N GLN A 38 7.01 4.38 6.39
CA GLN A 38 7.14 4.45 7.85
C GLN A 38 7.09 3.04 8.44
N PRO A 39 8.21 2.31 8.44
CA PRO A 39 8.24 0.92 8.88
C PRO A 39 8.24 0.84 10.41
N PHE A 40 7.10 1.06 11.05
CA PHE A 40 6.97 0.88 12.51
C PHE A 40 7.26 -0.56 12.94
N TRP A 41 6.97 -1.52 12.06
CA TRP A 41 7.36 -2.92 12.20
C TRP A 41 8.88 -3.11 12.32
N ALA A 42 9.69 -2.18 11.81
CA ALA A 42 11.16 -2.27 11.85
C ALA A 42 11.75 -1.72 13.15
N ILE A 43 10.98 -1.02 14.00
CA ILE A 43 11.51 -0.42 15.26
C ILE A 43 12.23 -1.45 16.14
N PRO A 44 11.68 -2.65 16.40
CA PRO A 44 12.37 -3.65 17.22
C PRO A 44 13.68 -4.13 16.59
N LEU A 45 13.70 -4.31 15.27
CA LEU A 45 14.90 -4.73 14.53
C LEU A 45 15.98 -3.64 14.56
N LEU A 46 15.59 -2.38 14.40
CA LEU A 46 16.48 -1.23 14.50
C LEU A 46 17.12 -1.14 15.88
N ALA A 47 16.35 -1.39 16.95
CA ALA A 47 16.88 -1.39 18.32
C ALA A 47 17.95 -2.48 18.52
N ILE A 48 17.75 -3.68 17.97
CA ILE A 48 18.73 -4.78 18.01
C ILE A 48 19.98 -4.43 17.19
N ALA A 49 19.80 -3.81 16.02
CA ALA A 49 20.90 -3.42 15.13
C ALA A 49 21.64 -2.14 15.57
N GLY A 50 21.18 -1.45 16.61
CA GLY A 50 21.74 -0.17 17.05
C GLY A 50 21.53 0.98 16.05
N LEU A 51 20.54 0.86 15.17
CA LEU A 51 20.25 1.83 14.11
C LEU A 51 19.10 2.76 14.54
N LYS A 52 19.09 3.97 13.98
CA LYS A 52 17.99 4.93 14.13
C LYS A 52 17.04 4.80 12.96
N MET A 53 15.78 5.19 13.15
CA MET A 53 14.77 5.18 12.08
C MET A 53 15.20 6.00 10.85
N ARG A 54 15.89 7.13 11.07
CA ARG A 54 16.43 7.97 9.98
C ARG A 54 17.41 7.23 9.07
N ASP A 55 18.10 6.22 9.59
CA ASP A 55 19.13 5.49 8.84
C ASP A 55 18.51 4.59 7.76
N ILE A 56 17.22 4.23 7.88
CA ILE A 56 16.52 3.37 6.92
C ILE A 56 15.48 4.11 6.05
N LEU A 57 15.14 5.36 6.38
CA LEU A 57 14.10 6.11 5.65
C LEU A 57 14.43 6.29 4.16
N GLY A 58 15.71 6.45 3.81
CA GLY A 58 16.13 6.51 2.41
C GLY A 58 15.82 5.21 1.66
N TYR A 59 16.12 4.07 2.28
CA TYR A 59 15.82 2.75 1.72
C TYR A 59 14.31 2.52 1.59
N THR A 60 13.52 2.81 2.64
CA THR A 60 12.07 2.62 2.58
C THR A 60 11.38 3.54 1.59
N THR A 61 11.94 4.72 1.33
CA THR A 61 11.45 5.62 0.27
C THR A 61 11.67 5.04 -1.11
N ILE A 62 12.83 4.44 -1.38
CA ILE A 62 13.09 3.76 -2.67
C ILE A 62 12.14 2.56 -2.82
N VAL A 63 11.96 1.78 -1.75
CA VAL A 63 11.01 0.65 -1.74
C VAL A 63 9.59 1.14 -2.03
N LEU A 64 9.15 2.25 -1.41
CA LEU A 64 7.84 2.85 -1.70
C LEU A 64 7.70 3.16 -3.19
N ILE A 65 8.68 3.82 -3.82
CA ILE A 65 8.59 4.15 -5.24
C ILE A 65 8.54 2.88 -6.09
N ALA A 66 9.45 1.93 -5.86
CA ALA A 66 9.54 0.70 -6.64
C ALA A 66 8.28 -0.16 -6.50
N SER A 67 7.78 -0.37 -5.27
CA SER A 67 6.55 -1.12 -5.03
C SER A 67 5.33 -0.40 -5.60
N GLY A 68 5.33 0.93 -5.58
CA GLY A 68 4.28 1.75 -6.17
C GLY A 68 4.12 1.52 -7.66
N LEU A 69 5.25 1.46 -8.39
CA LEU A 69 5.24 1.13 -9.81
C LEU A 69 4.70 -0.27 -10.05
N VAL A 70 5.09 -1.26 -9.24
CA VAL A 70 4.61 -2.64 -9.36
C VAL A 70 3.11 -2.73 -9.08
N PHE A 71 2.61 -2.11 -8.01
CA PHE A 71 1.20 -2.13 -7.65
C PHE A 71 0.35 -1.40 -8.69
N ALA A 72 0.76 -0.21 -9.13
CA ALA A 72 0.05 0.55 -10.15
C ALA A 72 0.00 -0.19 -11.48
N ALA A 73 1.13 -0.77 -11.93
CA ALA A 73 1.16 -1.57 -13.15
C ALA A 73 0.28 -2.81 -13.06
N THR A 74 0.31 -3.51 -11.93
CA THR A 74 -0.52 -4.72 -11.73
C THR A 74 -2.00 -4.38 -11.72
N LEU A 75 -2.41 -3.35 -10.97
CA LEU A 75 -3.81 -2.93 -10.92
C LEU A 75 -4.30 -2.44 -12.29
N LEU A 76 -3.46 -1.72 -13.04
CA LEU A 76 -3.78 -1.31 -14.40
C LEU A 76 -4.01 -2.53 -15.30
N LEU A 77 -3.08 -3.48 -15.31
CA LEU A 77 -3.17 -4.67 -16.16
C LEU A 77 -4.37 -5.56 -15.84
N VAL A 78 -4.73 -5.69 -14.56
CA VAL A 78 -5.89 -6.49 -14.12
C VAL A 78 -7.21 -5.76 -14.37
N SER A 79 -7.18 -4.43 -14.54
CA SER A 79 -8.37 -3.61 -14.84
C SER A 79 -8.68 -3.44 -16.33
N LEU A 80 -7.85 -4.00 -17.22
CA LEU A 80 -8.06 -4.03 -18.67
C LEU A 80 -8.83 -5.27 -19.10
#